data_AF-A0A5M3Q2P4-F1
#
_entry.id   AF-A0A5M3Q2P4-F1
#
_cell.length_a   1.000
_cell.length_b   1.000
_cell.length_c   1.000
_cell.angle_alpha   90.00
_cell.angle_beta   90.00
_cell.angle_gamma   90.00
#
_symmetry.space_group_name_H-M   'P 1'
#
loop_
_entity.id
_entity.type
_entity.pdbx_description
1 polymer ?
#
loop_
_entity_poly.entity_id
_entity_poly.type
_entity_poly.pdbx_seq_one_letter_code
_entity_poly.pdbx_strand_id
1 'polypeptide(L)'
;MALGKGRKSGISPNAALLFQGGIGVVGLVAILVFGIPVLLIGPGLWPSLIYGILGAVATYGLLLLLTRVPRLFPENLERQMQGLYDFAYSYSPLVLILLSLLAGVGEELLFRGAIQGWLMAYTDPVTAVLAASVLFGLVHYVSFTYFLVATGLGLILGAAYALSESLALVMIWHAVYDMIALYCLLRFPRWFGVKIVEPAANRPHE
;
A
#
# COMPACT_ATOMS: atom_id res chain seq x y z
N MET A 1 10.99 29.61 -30.51
CA MET A 1 12.05 28.63 -30.24
C MET A 1 12.62 29.00 -28.87
N ALA A 2 12.14 28.43 -27.76
CA ALA A 2 12.61 27.16 -27.23
C ALA A 2 11.48 26.38 -26.53
N LEU A 3 11.38 25.11 -26.88
CA LEU A 3 10.51 24.12 -26.25
C LEU A 3 11.00 23.85 -24.82
N GLY A 4 10.25 24.28 -23.83
CA GLY A 4 10.41 23.83 -22.44
C GLY A 4 9.96 22.37 -22.31
N LYS A 5 10.79 21.42 -22.76
CA LYS A 5 10.66 20.00 -22.40
C LYS A 5 11.02 19.86 -20.91
N GLY A 6 10.06 20.15 -20.04
CA GLY A 6 10.14 19.86 -18.61
C GLY A 6 10.04 18.36 -18.37
N ARG A 7 11.20 17.70 -18.25
CA ARG A 7 11.48 16.37 -17.68
C ARG A 7 10.28 15.45 -17.40
N LYS A 8 9.78 14.76 -18.43
CA LYS A 8 8.90 13.59 -18.26
C LYS A 8 9.74 12.34 -17.96
N SER A 9 10.19 12.19 -16.72
CA SER A 9 10.86 10.96 -16.27
C SER A 9 10.11 10.28 -15.13
N GLY A 10 8.77 10.28 -15.21
CA GLY A 10 7.89 9.51 -14.35
C GLY A 10 7.19 8.40 -15.14
N ILE A 11 6.85 7.29 -14.48
CA ILE A 11 5.99 6.25 -15.04
C ILE A 11 4.67 6.91 -15.50
N SER A 12 4.14 6.52 -16.66
CA SER A 12 2.86 7.09 -17.10
C SER A 12 1.71 6.59 -16.21
N PRO A 13 0.64 7.38 -16.00
CA PRO A 13 -0.51 6.94 -15.20
C PRO A 13 -1.06 5.58 -15.65
N ASN A 14 -1.18 5.39 -16.96
CA ASN A 14 -1.66 4.14 -17.55
C ASN A 14 -0.72 2.98 -17.24
N ALA A 15 0.59 3.18 -17.31
CA ALA A 15 1.55 2.12 -16.97
C ALA A 15 1.49 1.74 -15.49
N ALA A 16 1.34 2.72 -14.59
CA ALA A 16 1.19 2.46 -13.15
C ALA A 16 -0.11 1.70 -12.84
N LEU A 17 -1.23 2.12 -13.44
CA LEU A 17 -2.52 1.44 -13.28
C LEU A 17 -2.50 0.02 -13.88
N LEU A 18 -1.89 -0.16 -15.05
CA LEU A 18 -1.74 -1.48 -15.68
C LEU A 18 -0.86 -2.41 -14.84
N PHE A 19 0.22 -1.90 -14.26
CA PHE A 19 1.07 -2.67 -13.36
C PHE A 19 0.27 -3.17 -12.16
N GLN A 20 -0.46 -2.27 -11.48
CA GLN A 20 -1.27 -2.64 -10.31
C GLN A 20 -2.42 -3.58 -10.66
N GLY A 21 -3.15 -3.31 -11.75
CA GLY A 21 -4.18 -4.22 -12.25
C GLY A 21 -3.62 -5.60 -12.64
N GLY A 22 -2.41 -5.64 -13.20
CA GLY A 22 -1.72 -6.87 -13.57
C GLY A 22 -1.43 -7.77 -12.38
N ILE A 23 -1.04 -7.21 -11.23
CA ILE A 23 -0.85 -7.96 -9.97
C ILE A 23 -2.16 -8.66 -9.58
N GLY A 24 -3.28 -7.95 -9.64
CA GLY A 24 -4.59 -8.52 -9.34
C GLY A 24 -5.00 -9.63 -10.30
N VAL A 25 -4.72 -9.47 -11.60
CA VAL A 25 -4.95 -10.54 -12.60
C VAL A 25 -4.12 -11.76 -12.29
N VAL A 26 -2.82 -11.61 -11.96
CA VAL A 26 -1.96 -12.73 -11.58
C VAL A 26 -2.48 -13.44 -10.34
N GLY A 27 -2.88 -12.70 -9.30
CA GLY A 27 -3.48 -13.26 -8.10
C GLY A 27 -4.77 -14.04 -8.40
N LEU A 28 -5.67 -13.46 -9.20
CA LEU A 28 -6.91 -14.12 -9.59
C LEU A 28 -6.66 -15.39 -10.41
N VAL A 29 -5.76 -15.35 -11.39
CA VAL A 29 -5.40 -16.52 -12.20
C VAL A 29 -4.81 -17.61 -11.31
N ALA A 30 -3.93 -17.27 -10.38
CA ALA A 30 -3.38 -18.24 -9.43
C ALA A 30 -4.47 -18.89 -8.58
N ILE A 31 -5.41 -18.11 -8.02
CA ILE A 31 -6.55 -18.62 -7.27
C ILE A 31 -7.35 -19.65 -8.09
N LEU A 32 -7.67 -19.31 -9.34
CA LEU A 32 -8.49 -20.15 -10.20
C LEU A 32 -7.74 -21.42 -10.65
N VAL A 33 -6.48 -21.31 -11.04
CA VAL A 33 -5.66 -22.43 -11.54
C VAL A 33 -5.37 -23.45 -10.45
N PHE A 34 -5.05 -22.98 -9.24
CA PHE A 34 -4.73 -23.85 -8.11
C PHE A 34 -5.95 -24.23 -7.27
N GLY A 35 -7.16 -23.77 -7.64
CA GLY A 35 -8.41 -24.10 -6.95
C GLY A 35 -8.41 -23.64 -5.48
N ILE A 36 -7.80 -22.48 -5.20
CA ILE A 36 -7.59 -22.01 -3.83
C ILE A 36 -8.92 -21.55 -3.24
N PRO A 37 -9.36 -22.08 -2.09
CA PRO A 37 -10.60 -21.65 -1.45
C PRO A 37 -10.43 -20.22 -0.92
N VAL A 38 -11.15 -19.27 -1.52
CA VAL A 38 -11.12 -17.86 -1.10
C VAL A 38 -12.37 -17.52 -0.31
N LEU A 39 -12.15 -17.09 0.93
CA LEU A 39 -13.18 -16.58 1.82
C LEU A 39 -13.49 -15.13 1.45
N LEU A 40 -14.44 -14.90 0.54
CA LEU A 40 -14.61 -13.60 -0.11
C LEU A 40 -15.28 -12.54 0.78
N ILE A 41 -16.37 -12.89 1.46
CA ILE A 41 -17.27 -11.92 2.13
C ILE A 41 -17.37 -12.14 3.65
N GLY A 42 -16.92 -13.29 4.18
CA GLY A 42 -16.99 -13.64 5.59
C GLY A 42 -18.34 -13.24 6.25
N PRO A 43 -18.35 -12.28 7.20
CA PRO A 43 -19.55 -11.85 7.93
C PRO A 43 -20.56 -11.03 7.11
N GLY A 44 -20.25 -10.64 5.88
CA GLY A 44 -21.12 -9.84 5.02
C GLY A 44 -20.45 -8.58 4.46
N LEU A 45 -21.08 -7.96 3.46
CA LEU A 45 -20.57 -6.76 2.80
C LEU A 45 -20.48 -5.55 3.75
N TRP A 46 -21.55 -5.29 4.52
CA TRP A 46 -21.60 -4.14 5.43
C TRP A 46 -20.56 -4.23 6.56
N PRO A 47 -20.42 -5.37 7.28
CA PRO A 47 -19.32 -5.55 8.22
C PRO A 47 -17.95 -5.40 7.56
N SER A 48 -17.75 -5.94 6.35
CA SER A 48 -16.48 -5.82 5.62
C SER A 48 -16.13 -4.36 5.30
N LEU A 49 -17.11 -3.55 4.90
CA LEU A 49 -16.93 -2.12 4.68
C LEU A 49 -16.57 -1.38 5.98
N ILE A 50 -17.35 -1.59 7.04
CA ILE A 50 -17.17 -0.88 8.31
C ILE A 50 -15.84 -1.25 8.95
N TYR A 51 -15.57 -2.54 9.13
CA TYR A 51 -14.34 -3.01 9.77
C TYR A 51 -13.11 -2.80 8.89
N GLY A 52 -13.25 -2.85 7.56
CA GLY A 52 -12.17 -2.49 6.65
C GLY A 52 -11.76 -1.02 6.83
N ILE A 53 -12.72 -0.09 6.83
CA ILE A 53 -12.44 1.34 7.05
C ILE A 53 -11.87 1.61 8.45
N LEU A 54 -12.49 1.05 9.50
CA LEU A 54 -12.02 1.23 10.87
C LEU A 54 -10.61 0.68 11.05
N GLY A 55 -10.35 -0.49 10.48
CA GLY A 55 -9.04 -1.09 10.46
C GLY A 55 -8.02 -0.20 9.76
N ALA A 56 -8.33 0.33 8.58
CA ALA A 56 -7.45 1.22 7.83
C ALA A 56 -7.04 2.45 8.64
N VAL A 57 -8.03 3.10 9.28
CA VAL A 57 -7.81 4.26 10.15
C VAL A 57 -6.95 3.88 11.36
N ALA A 58 -7.24 2.75 12.00
CA ALA A 58 -6.48 2.27 13.16
C ALA A 58 -5.02 1.94 12.80
N THR A 59 -4.79 1.25 11.67
CA THR A 59 -3.45 0.93 11.17
C THR A 59 -2.67 2.18 10.82
N TYR A 60 -3.29 3.13 10.10
CA TYR A 60 -2.64 4.41 9.79
C TYR A 60 -2.29 5.19 11.05
N GLY A 61 -3.22 5.27 12.02
CA GLY A 61 -2.98 5.91 13.31
C GLY A 61 -1.83 5.25 14.07
N LEU A 62 -1.78 3.91 14.11
CA LEU A 62 -0.69 3.16 14.74
C LEU A 62 0.65 3.48 14.08
N LEU A 63 0.74 3.42 12.76
CA LEU A 63 1.99 3.71 12.04
C LEU A 63 2.43 5.17 12.27
N LEU A 64 1.50 6.12 12.23
CA LEU A 64 1.78 7.52 12.55
C LEU A 64 2.32 7.68 13.98
N LEU A 65 1.75 6.99 14.98
CA LEU A 65 2.28 7.01 16.35
C LEU A 65 3.68 6.39 16.42
N LEU A 66 3.92 5.29 15.72
CA LEU A 66 5.24 4.65 15.66
C LEU A 66 6.28 5.59 15.05
N THR A 67 5.95 6.39 14.03
CA THR A 67 6.89 7.39 13.47
C THR A 67 7.31 8.48 14.45
N ARG A 68 6.57 8.68 15.55
CA ARG A 68 6.95 9.61 16.61
C ARG A 68 8.03 9.06 17.55
N VAL A 69 8.39 7.78 17.42
CA VAL A 69 9.42 7.12 18.21
C VAL A 69 10.74 7.12 17.42
N PRO A 70 11.70 8.01 17.72
CA PRO A 70 12.88 8.23 16.87
C PRO A 70 13.77 6.99 16.69
N ARG A 71 13.69 6.03 17.63
CA ARG A 71 14.52 4.83 17.63
C ARG A 71 14.04 3.75 16.64
N LEU A 72 12.79 3.82 16.19
CA LEU A 72 12.18 2.80 15.35
C LEU A 72 12.37 3.06 13.84
N PHE A 73 12.61 4.31 13.46
CA PHE A 73 12.72 4.72 12.06
C PHE A 73 14.05 5.46 11.82
N PRO A 74 15.05 4.80 11.21
CA PRO A 74 16.33 5.43 10.89
C PRO A 74 16.19 6.47 9.76
N GLU A 75 17.24 7.29 9.58
CA GLU A 75 17.35 8.43 8.66
C GLU A 75 17.02 8.14 7.18
N ASN A 76 16.92 6.87 6.79
CA ASN A 76 16.53 6.46 5.43
C ASN A 76 15.04 6.68 5.15
N LEU A 77 14.19 6.82 6.17
CA LEU A 77 12.75 7.04 6.00
C LEU A 77 12.46 8.35 5.27
N GLU A 78 13.17 9.44 5.59
CA GLU A 78 12.95 10.75 4.95
C GLU A 78 13.18 10.68 3.43
N ARG A 79 14.24 9.99 2.99
CA ARG A 79 14.54 9.80 1.57
C ARG A 79 13.45 9.00 0.86
N GLN A 80 12.89 7.99 1.52
CA GLN A 80 11.80 7.18 0.98
C GLN A 80 10.49 7.97 0.89
N MET A 81 10.16 8.72 1.94
CA MET A 81 8.99 9.59 1.97
C MET A 81 9.09 10.70 0.93
N GLN A 82 10.29 11.24 0.69
CA GLN A 82 10.53 12.18 -0.39
C GLN A 82 10.26 11.54 -1.76
N GLY A 83 10.79 10.34 -2.02
CA GLY A 83 10.55 9.64 -3.28
C GLY A 83 9.07 9.29 -3.50
N LEU A 84 8.38 8.85 -2.44
CA LEU A 84 6.94 8.57 -2.49
C LEU A 84 6.12 9.86 -2.70
N TYR A 85 6.53 10.97 -2.09
CA TYR A 85 5.90 12.27 -2.30
C TYR A 85 6.07 12.75 -3.74
N ASP A 86 7.29 12.69 -4.28
CA ASP A 86 7.57 13.09 -5.66
C ASP A 86 6.79 12.23 -6.67
N PHE A 87 6.68 10.92 -6.41
CA PHE A 87 5.83 10.02 -7.16
C PHE A 87 4.35 10.42 -7.07
N ALA A 88 3.82 10.57 -5.86
CA ALA A 88 2.40 10.88 -5.65
C ALA A 88 2.01 12.25 -6.23
N TYR A 89 2.88 13.26 -6.07
CA TYR A 89 2.68 14.62 -6.57
C TYR A 89 2.66 14.67 -8.11
N SER A 90 3.28 13.69 -8.78
CA SER A 90 3.27 13.59 -10.25
C SER A 90 1.93 13.12 -10.84
N TYR A 91 0.99 12.67 -10.00
CA TYR A 91 -0.31 12.14 -10.42
C TYR A 91 -1.48 13.03 -9.97
N SER A 92 -2.56 12.98 -10.75
CA SER A 92 -3.83 13.58 -10.35
C SER A 92 -4.47 12.80 -9.19
N PRO A 93 -5.30 13.45 -8.34
CA PRO A 93 -6.00 12.77 -7.26
C PRO A 93 -6.81 11.55 -7.70
N LEU A 94 -7.44 11.60 -8.88
CA LEU A 94 -8.19 10.47 -9.43
C LEU A 94 -7.28 9.26 -9.71
N VAL A 95 -6.10 9.49 -10.26
CA VAL A 95 -5.13 8.41 -10.52
C VAL A 95 -4.65 7.78 -9.21
N LEU A 96 -4.42 8.58 -8.17
CA LEU A 96 -4.04 8.07 -6.85
C LEU A 96 -5.14 7.22 -6.23
N ILE A 97 -6.41 7.66 -6.29
CA ILE A 97 -7.56 6.86 -5.84
C ILE A 97 -7.62 5.53 -6.59
N LEU A 98 -7.47 5.55 -7.92
CA LEU A 98 -7.48 4.32 -8.71
C LEU A 98 -6.30 3.41 -8.39
N LEU A 99 -5.10 3.95 -8.16
CA LEU A 99 -3.94 3.18 -7.72
C LEU A 99 -4.19 2.52 -6.37
N SER A 100 -4.73 3.24 -5.38
CA SER A 100 -5.06 2.67 -4.07
C SER A 100 -6.13 1.57 -4.15
N LEU A 101 -7.15 1.75 -4.99
CA LEU A 101 -8.17 0.72 -5.22
C LEU A 101 -7.57 -0.53 -5.89
N LEU A 102 -6.75 -0.35 -6.92
CA LEU A 102 -6.12 -1.45 -7.63
C LEU A 102 -5.06 -2.16 -6.78
N ALA A 103 -4.30 -1.43 -5.97
CA ALA A 103 -3.36 -2.02 -5.01
C ALA A 103 -4.13 -2.82 -3.95
N GLY A 104 -5.12 -2.21 -3.30
CA GLY A 104 -5.92 -2.88 -2.28
C GLY A 104 -6.67 -4.11 -2.80
N VAL A 105 -7.20 -4.09 -4.02
CA VAL A 105 -7.82 -5.30 -4.60
C VAL A 105 -6.76 -6.30 -5.09
N GLY A 106 -5.81 -5.82 -5.88
CA GLY A 106 -4.88 -6.67 -6.62
C GLY A 106 -3.83 -7.33 -5.73
N GLU A 107 -3.23 -6.57 -4.82
CA GLU A 107 -2.24 -7.11 -3.90
C GLU A 107 -2.90 -8.06 -2.89
N GLU A 108 -4.10 -7.77 -2.40
CA GLU A 108 -4.81 -8.71 -1.50
C GLU A 108 -5.24 -9.99 -2.23
N LEU A 109 -5.66 -9.92 -3.51
CA LEU A 109 -5.88 -11.13 -4.32
C LEU A 109 -4.61 -11.99 -4.40
N LEU A 110 -3.45 -11.38 -4.65
CA LEU A 110 -2.20 -12.13 -4.77
C LEU A 110 -1.72 -12.67 -3.42
N PHE A 111 -1.62 -11.81 -2.40
CA PHE A 111 -0.96 -12.17 -1.15
C PHE A 111 -1.89 -12.93 -0.19
N ARG A 112 -3.17 -12.53 -0.08
CA ARG A 112 -4.11 -13.13 0.89
C ARG A 112 -4.93 -14.22 0.22
N GLY A 113 -5.48 -13.92 -0.95
CA GLY A 113 -6.24 -14.88 -1.74
C GLY A 113 -5.37 -16.03 -2.25
N ALA A 114 -4.30 -15.74 -2.99
CA ALA A 114 -3.47 -16.78 -3.61
C ALA A 114 -2.40 -17.32 -2.65
N ILE A 115 -1.42 -16.52 -2.25
CA ILE A 115 -0.24 -17.02 -1.51
C ILE A 115 -0.62 -17.53 -0.12
N GLN A 116 -1.25 -16.71 0.71
CA GLN A 116 -1.69 -17.12 2.05
C GLN A 116 -2.74 -18.23 1.98
N GLY A 117 -3.75 -18.09 1.12
CA GLY A 117 -4.78 -19.12 0.93
C GLY A 117 -4.22 -20.47 0.50
N TRP A 118 -3.24 -20.48 -0.42
CA TRP A 118 -2.53 -21.70 -0.80
C TRP A 118 -1.75 -22.28 0.37
N LEU A 119 -0.96 -21.47 1.08
CA LEU A 119 -0.19 -21.94 2.24
C LEU A 119 -1.08 -22.52 3.34
N MET A 120 -2.24 -21.91 3.60
CA MET A 120 -3.23 -22.41 4.58
C MET A 120 -3.77 -23.81 4.23
N ALA A 121 -3.69 -24.24 2.97
CA ALA A 121 -4.07 -25.59 2.57
C ALA A 121 -2.99 -26.65 2.88
N TYR A 122 -1.74 -26.24 3.10
CA TYR A 122 -0.59 -27.14 3.27
C TYR A 122 0.19 -26.93 4.58
N THR A 123 -0.09 -25.86 5.32
CA THR A 123 0.59 -25.50 6.58
C THR A 123 -0.41 -25.06 7.64
N ASP A 124 0.06 -24.84 8.87
CA ASP A 124 -0.77 -24.22 9.90
C ASP A 124 -1.03 -22.72 9.56
N PRO A 125 -2.12 -22.12 10.11
CA PRO A 125 -2.50 -20.74 9.81
C PRO A 125 -1.44 -19.71 10.19
N VAL A 126 -0.67 -19.93 11.26
CA VAL A 126 0.35 -18.98 11.71
C VAL A 126 1.49 -18.94 10.71
N THR A 127 1.99 -20.11 10.28
CA THR A 127 3.02 -20.20 9.25
C THR A 127 2.58 -19.55 7.93
N ALA A 128 1.34 -19.79 7.50
CA ALA A 128 0.80 -19.21 6.27
C ALA A 128 0.78 -17.67 6.32
N VAL A 129 0.28 -17.09 7.42
CA VAL A 129 0.25 -15.63 7.63
C VAL A 129 1.66 -15.06 7.68
N LEU A 130 2.57 -15.65 8.45
CA LEU A 130 3.95 -15.19 8.56
C LEU A 130 4.67 -15.20 7.20
N ALA A 131 4.61 -16.32 6.48
CA ALA A 131 5.28 -16.47 5.20
C ALA A 131 4.73 -15.51 4.13
N ALA A 132 3.40 -15.40 3.99
CA ALA A 132 2.77 -14.45 3.07
C ALA A 132 3.13 -12.99 3.39
N SER A 133 3.21 -12.65 4.69
CA SER A 133 3.58 -11.30 5.14
C SER A 133 5.05 -10.96 4.90
N VAL A 134 5.95 -11.93 5.05
CA VAL A 134 7.36 -11.75 4.70
C VAL A 134 7.50 -11.56 3.19
N LEU A 135 6.82 -12.36 2.37
CA LEU A 135 6.81 -12.20 0.91
C LEU A 135 6.26 -10.83 0.49
N PHE A 136 5.18 -10.37 1.13
CA PHE A 136 4.65 -9.02 0.93
C PHE A 136 5.69 -7.95 1.24
N GLY A 137 6.40 -8.06 2.37
CA GLY A 137 7.49 -7.13 2.69
C GLY A 137 8.65 -7.18 1.69
N LEU A 138 9.01 -8.37 1.20
CA LEU A 138 10.12 -8.56 0.27
C LEU A 138 9.87 -7.87 -1.08
N VAL A 139 8.66 -7.95 -1.62
CA VAL A 139 8.34 -7.22 -2.88
C VAL A 139 8.33 -5.70 -2.68
N HIS A 140 8.17 -5.25 -1.44
CA HIS A 140 8.24 -3.86 -1.02
C HIS A 140 9.64 -3.40 -0.62
N TYR A 141 10.68 -4.21 -0.79
CA TYR A 141 12.01 -3.91 -0.25
C TYR A 141 12.66 -2.68 -0.92
N VAL A 142 12.53 -1.51 -0.28
CA VAL A 142 13.25 -0.26 -0.64
C VAL A 142 14.35 0.05 0.38
N SER A 143 14.12 -0.32 1.64
CA SER A 143 15.15 -0.44 2.68
C SER A 143 14.71 -1.50 3.66
N PHE A 144 15.63 -1.91 4.53
CA PHE A 144 15.30 -2.85 5.61
C PHE A 144 14.16 -2.35 6.51
N THR A 145 14.11 -1.05 6.84
CA THR A 145 13.02 -0.47 7.64
C THR A 145 11.68 -0.57 6.91
N TYR A 146 11.67 -0.23 5.62
CA TYR A 146 10.44 -0.28 4.83
C TYR A 146 9.97 -1.72 4.63
N PHE A 147 10.89 -2.67 4.45
CA PHE A 147 10.61 -4.10 4.49
C PHE A 147 9.93 -4.51 5.80
N LEU A 148 10.46 -4.11 6.97
CA LEU A 148 9.86 -4.45 8.26
C LEU A 148 8.46 -3.84 8.43
N VAL A 149 8.26 -2.59 8.00
CA VAL A 149 6.95 -1.92 8.04
C VAL A 149 5.96 -2.64 7.13
N ALA A 150 6.36 -2.94 5.89
CA ALA A 150 5.53 -3.66 4.92
C ALA A 150 5.22 -5.07 5.40
N THR A 151 6.18 -5.81 5.98
CA THR A 151 5.90 -7.10 6.62
C THR A 151 4.95 -6.96 7.80
N GLY A 152 5.09 -5.92 8.63
CA GLY A 152 4.17 -5.63 9.73
C GLY A 152 2.73 -5.36 9.26
N LEU A 153 2.56 -4.53 8.23
CA LEU A 153 1.26 -4.33 7.55
C LEU A 153 0.75 -5.66 6.95
N GLY A 154 1.68 -6.40 6.35
CA GLY A 154 1.57 -7.80 5.94
C GLY A 154 0.79 -8.64 6.94
N LEU A 155 1.34 -8.68 8.16
CA LEU A 155 0.84 -9.45 9.30
C LEU A 155 -0.51 -8.97 9.78
N ILE A 156 -0.72 -7.66 9.88
CA ILE A 156 -2.00 -7.08 10.30
C ILE A 156 -3.12 -7.51 9.35
N LEU A 157 -2.92 -7.32 8.05
CA LEU A 157 -3.92 -7.69 7.03
C LEU A 157 -4.05 -9.21 6.91
N GLY A 158 -2.95 -9.97 6.98
CA GLY A 158 -2.99 -11.43 6.92
C GLY A 158 -3.74 -12.07 8.09
N ALA A 159 -3.51 -11.56 9.31
CA ALA A 159 -4.25 -11.96 10.50
C ALA A 159 -5.72 -11.50 10.43
N ALA A 160 -5.99 -10.26 9.98
CA ALA A 160 -7.35 -9.78 9.77
C ALA A 160 -8.11 -10.66 8.77
N TYR A 161 -7.47 -11.10 7.69
CA TYR A 161 -8.06 -12.02 6.73
C TYR A 161 -8.37 -13.38 7.37
N ALA A 162 -7.42 -13.97 8.08
CA ALA A 162 -7.60 -15.27 8.74
C ALA A 162 -8.68 -15.25 9.83
N LEU A 163 -8.85 -14.14 10.54
CA LEU A 163 -9.84 -14.00 11.62
C LEU A 163 -11.23 -13.60 11.11
N SER A 164 -11.30 -12.76 10.08
CA SER A 164 -12.57 -12.27 9.54
C SER A 164 -13.14 -13.15 8.44
N GLU A 165 -12.31 -14.03 7.85
CA GLU A 165 -12.69 -14.86 6.70
C GLU A 165 -13.24 -14.01 5.53
N SER A 166 -12.75 -12.77 5.38
CA SER A 166 -13.25 -11.82 4.38
C SER A 166 -12.11 -11.14 3.64
N LEU A 167 -11.91 -11.57 2.39
CA LEU A 167 -10.96 -10.95 1.48
C LEU A 167 -11.43 -9.52 1.13
N ALA A 168 -12.74 -9.32 0.95
CA ALA A 168 -13.29 -7.99 0.70
C ALA A 168 -12.96 -7.01 1.83
N LEU A 169 -13.01 -7.45 3.09
CA LEU A 169 -12.66 -6.62 4.24
C LEU A 169 -11.23 -6.11 4.15
N VAL A 170 -10.26 -6.99 3.87
CA VAL A 170 -8.84 -6.58 3.79
C VAL A 170 -8.52 -5.80 2.51
N MET A 171 -9.24 -6.04 1.41
CA MET A 171 -9.14 -5.19 0.21
C MET A 171 -9.55 -3.75 0.48
N ILE A 172 -10.69 -3.58 1.18
CA ILE A 172 -11.19 -2.26 1.57
C ILE A 172 -10.22 -1.61 2.57
N TRP A 173 -9.76 -2.38 3.56
CA TRP A 173 -8.78 -1.92 4.54
C TRP A 173 -7.53 -1.37 3.85
N HIS A 174 -6.91 -2.15 2.97
CA HIS A 174 -5.69 -1.77 2.28
C HIS A 174 -5.92 -0.56 1.37
N ALA A 175 -6.96 -0.56 0.53
CA ALA A 175 -7.25 0.56 -0.36
C ALA A 175 -7.49 1.88 0.40
N VAL A 176 -8.27 1.84 1.48
CA VAL A 176 -8.54 3.03 2.30
C VAL A 176 -7.29 3.48 3.04
N TYR A 177 -6.47 2.55 3.54
CA TYR A 177 -5.20 2.86 4.17
C TYR A 177 -4.27 3.63 3.22
N ASP A 178 -4.13 3.16 1.98
CA ASP A 178 -3.32 3.83 0.96
C ASP A 178 -3.84 5.21 0.62
N MET A 179 -5.17 5.37 0.49
CA MET A 179 -5.77 6.68 0.25
C MET A 179 -5.47 7.66 1.38
N ILE A 180 -5.60 7.23 2.64
CA ILE A 180 -5.28 8.06 3.81
C ILE A 180 -3.79 8.41 3.81
N ALA A 181 -2.92 7.42 3.60
CA ALA A 181 -1.47 7.60 3.62
C ALA A 181 -1.01 8.59 2.54
N LEU A 182 -1.47 8.42 1.29
CA LEU A 182 -1.14 9.32 0.18
C LEU A 182 -1.73 10.72 0.38
N TYR A 183 -2.98 10.82 0.85
CA TYR A 183 -3.60 12.10 1.16
C TYR A 183 -2.79 12.86 2.23
N CYS A 184 -2.45 12.20 3.33
CA CYS A 184 -1.68 12.81 4.40
C CYS A 184 -0.26 13.17 3.96
N LEU A 185 0.40 12.34 3.16
CA LEU A 185 1.71 12.62 2.61
C LEU A 185 1.70 13.89 1.74
N LEU A 186 0.70 14.04 0.88
CA LEU A 186 0.57 15.21 0.00
C LEU A 186 0.14 16.47 0.76
N ARG A 187 -0.74 16.32 1.77
CA ARG A 187 -1.32 17.46 2.50
C ARG A 187 -0.42 17.96 3.65
N PHE A 188 0.34 17.06 4.27
CA PHE A 188 1.21 17.33 5.42
C PHE A 188 2.65 16.77 5.23
N PRO A 189 3.35 17.09 4.12
CA PRO A 189 4.64 16.49 3.77
C PRO A 189 5.72 16.67 4.86
N ARG A 190 5.68 17.79 5.59
CA ARG A 190 6.62 18.08 6.68
C ARG A 190 6.56 17.08 7.83
N TRP A 191 5.44 16.38 8.02
CA TRP A 191 5.33 15.32 9.04
C TRP A 191 6.22 14.11 8.72
N PHE A 192 6.62 13.97 7.47
CA PHE A 192 7.39 12.83 6.95
C PHE A 192 8.82 13.22 6.55
N GLY A 193 9.29 14.40 6.95
CA GLY A 193 10.62 14.92 6.59
C GLY A 193 10.77 15.33 5.12
N VAL A 194 9.67 15.40 4.36
CA VAL A 194 9.67 15.80 2.96
C VAL A 194 9.98 17.30 2.84
N LYS A 195 10.98 17.63 2.03
CA LYS A 195 11.41 19.00 1.74
C LYS A 195 10.73 19.46 0.45
N ILE A 196 9.75 20.36 0.59
CA ILE A 196 9.16 21.04 -0.57
C ILE A 196 10.14 22.13 -0.99
N VAL A 197 10.76 21.97 -2.16
CA VAL A 197 11.48 23.07 -2.81
C VAL A 197 10.41 23.98 -3.40
N GLU A 198 10.08 25.08 -2.72
CA GLU A 198 9.30 26.14 -3.34
C GLU A 198 10.06 26.61 -4.60
N PRO A 199 9.39 26.75 -5.76
CA PRO A 199 10.00 27.44 -6.89
C PRO A 199 10.41 28.80 -6.35
N ALA A 200 11.70 29.17 -6.49
CA ALA A 200 12.23 30.42 -5.96
C ALA A 200 11.22 31.53 -6.23
N ALA A 201 10.56 32.01 -5.16
CA ALA A 201 9.75 33.20 -5.25
C ALA A 201 10.65 34.25 -5.87
N ASN A 202 10.21 34.79 -7.01
CA ASN A 202 10.87 35.85 -7.76
C ASN A 202 11.42 36.86 -6.75
N ARG A 203 12.72 36.78 -6.42
CA ARG A 203 13.35 37.82 -5.63
C ARG A 203 13.35 39.03 -6.56
N PRO A 204 12.69 40.15 -6.20
CA PRO A 204 12.92 41.37 -6.93
C PRO A 204 14.42 41.64 -6.82
N HIS A 205 15.09 41.73 -7.96
CA HIS A 205 16.39 42.37 -8.02
C HIS A 205 16.14 43.85 -7.76
N GLU A 206 16.28 44.28 -6.51
CA GLU A 206 16.53 45.67 -6.13
C GLU A 206 17.63 45.71 -5.07
#